data_AF-B4DDW1-F1
#
_entry.id   AF-B4DDW1-F1
#
_cell.length_a   1.000
_cell.length_b   1.000
_cell.length_c   1.000
_cell.angle_alpha   90.00
_cell.angle_beta   90.00
_cell.angle_gamma   90.00
#
_symmetry.space_group_name_H-M   'P 1'
#
loop_
_entity.id
_entity.type
_entity.pdbx_description
1 polymer ?
#
loop_
_entity_poly.entity_id
_entity_poly.type
_entity_poly.pdbx_seq_one_letter_code
_entity_poly.pdbx_strand_id
1 'polypeptide(L)'
;MELTIFILRLAIYILTFPLYLLNFLGLWSWICKKWFPYFLVRFTVIYNEQMASKKRELFSNLQEFAGPSGKLSLLEVGCGTGANFKFYPPGCRVLRPGGAFYFMEHVAAECSTWNYFWQQVLDPAWHLLFDGCNLTRESWKALERASFSKLKLQHIQAPLSWELVRPHIYGYAVK
;
A
#
# COMPACT_ATOMS: atom_id res chain seq x y z
N MET A 1 0.91 -18.60 -20.11
CA MET A 1 0.34 -17.67 -19.10
C MET A 1 0.55 -16.22 -19.54
N GLU A 2 1.78 -15.78 -19.84
CA GLU A 2 2.09 -14.42 -20.31
C GLU A 2 1.22 -13.93 -21.48
N LEU A 3 1.07 -14.73 -22.54
CA LEU A 3 0.23 -14.37 -23.69
C LEU A 3 -1.24 -14.15 -23.28
N THR A 4 -1.76 -14.97 -22.36
CA THR A 4 -3.11 -14.83 -21.82
C THR A 4 -3.26 -13.54 -21.03
N ILE A 5 -2.30 -13.23 -20.14
CA ILE A 5 -2.27 -11.97 -19.38
C ILE A 5 -2.23 -10.78 -20.34
N PHE A 6 -1.41 -10.86 -21.39
CA PHE A 6 -1.31 -9.82 -22.41
C PHE A 6 -2.65 -9.58 -23.13
N ILE A 7 -3.30 -10.65 -23.61
CA ILE A 7 -4.61 -10.55 -24.29
C ILE A 7 -5.67 -9.96 -23.36
N LEU A 8 -5.74 -10.42 -22.10
CA LEU A 8 -6.70 -9.91 -21.13
C LEU A 8 -6.41 -8.45 -20.77
N ARG A 9 -5.15 -8.06 -20.61
CA ARG A 9 -4.75 -6.65 -20.41
C ARG A 9 -5.17 -5.79 -21.59
N LEU A 10 -4.98 -6.26 -22.83
CA LEU A 10 -5.43 -5.53 -24.02
C LEU A 10 -6.95 -5.34 -24.00
N ALA A 11 -7.72 -6.36 -23.62
CA ALA A 11 -9.16 -6.24 -23.45
C ALA A 11 -9.52 -5.22 -22.36
N ILE A 12 -8.84 -5.24 -21.21
CA ILE A 12 -9.03 -4.25 -20.14
C ILE A 12 -8.68 -2.83 -20.63
N TYR A 13 -7.61 -2.65 -21.40
CA TYR A 13 -7.26 -1.35 -21.98
C TYR A 13 -8.32 -0.87 -22.96
N ILE A 14 -8.87 -1.74 -23.82
CA ILE A 14 -9.95 -1.37 -24.73
C ILE A 14 -11.20 -0.95 -23.93
N LEU A 15 -11.57 -1.71 -22.90
CA LEU A 15 -12.72 -1.41 -22.05
C LEU A 15 -12.55 -0.10 -21.26
N THR A 16 -11.33 0.17 -20.78
CA THR A 16 -11.03 1.37 -19.98
C THR A 16 -10.52 2.54 -20.82
N PHE A 17 -10.39 2.39 -22.13
CA PHE A 17 -9.90 3.42 -23.05
C PHE A 17 -10.64 4.77 -22.90
N PRO A 18 -11.98 4.80 -22.74
CA PRO A 18 -12.68 6.07 -22.49
C PRO A 18 -12.18 6.79 -21.22
N LEU A 19 -11.87 6.05 -20.16
CA LEU A 19 -11.33 6.62 -18.92
C LEU A 19 -9.90 7.14 -19.12
N TYR A 20 -9.07 6.41 -19.86
CA TYR A 20 -7.73 6.86 -20.24
C TYR A 20 -7.78 8.14 -21.09
N LEU A 21 -8.71 8.22 -22.03
CA LEU A 21 -8.93 9.42 -22.84
C LEU A 21 -9.39 10.60 -21.97
N LEU A 22 -10.35 10.39 -21.07
CA LEU A 22 -10.78 11.41 -20.12
C LEU A 22 -9.62 11.87 -19.21
N ASN A 23 -8.73 10.96 -18.81
CA ASN A 23 -7.55 11.28 -18.02
C ASN A 23 -6.52 12.06 -18.80
N PHE A 24 -6.26 11.68 -20.06
CA PHE A 24 -5.40 12.43 -20.98
C PHE A 24 -5.91 13.86 -21.20
N LEU A 25 -7.22 14.04 -21.33
CA LEU A 25 -7.87 15.36 -21.44
C LEU A 25 -7.95 16.12 -20.10
N GLY A 26 -7.44 15.56 -18.99
CA GLY A 26 -7.46 16.16 -17.66
C GLY A 26 -8.81 16.12 -16.93
N LEU A 27 -9.87 15.69 -17.60
CA LEU A 27 -11.24 15.65 -17.06
C LEU A 27 -11.43 14.56 -16.00
N TRP A 28 -10.78 13.40 -16.16
CA TRP A 28 -10.90 12.28 -15.21
C TRP A 28 -10.47 12.69 -13.81
N SER A 29 -9.40 13.46 -13.69
CA SER A 29 -8.86 13.89 -12.39
C SER A 29 -9.89 14.68 -11.58
N TRP A 30 -10.70 15.51 -12.24
CA TRP A 30 -11.77 16.28 -11.62
C TRP A 30 -12.92 15.38 -11.15
N ILE A 31 -13.35 14.42 -11.99
CA ILE A 31 -14.41 13.47 -11.67
C ILE A 31 -13.98 12.56 -10.50
N CYS A 32 -12.78 11.99 -10.60
CA CYS A 32 -12.20 11.11 -9.60
C CYS A 32 -12.10 11.82 -8.24
N LYS A 33 -11.54 13.03 -8.19
CA LYS A 33 -11.44 13.82 -6.94
C LYS A 33 -12.79 14.19 -6.34
N LYS A 34 -13.88 14.20 -7.13
CA LYS A 34 -15.22 14.49 -6.63
C LYS A 34 -15.87 13.26 -5.99
N TRP A 35 -15.67 12.06 -6.53
CA TRP A 35 -16.34 10.83 -6.05
C TRP A 35 -15.47 9.97 -5.14
N PHE A 36 -14.19 9.82 -5.47
CA PHE A 36 -13.27 8.94 -4.78
C PHE A 36 -13.14 9.23 -3.27
N PRO A 37 -13.12 10.49 -2.79
CA PRO A 37 -13.08 10.75 -1.36
C PRO A 37 -14.31 10.23 -0.61
N TYR A 38 -15.51 10.32 -1.18
CA TYR A 38 -16.73 9.78 -0.55
C TYR A 38 -16.69 8.26 -0.45
N PHE A 39 -16.20 7.60 -1.50
CA PHE A 39 -15.95 6.17 -1.49
C PHE A 39 -14.91 5.81 -0.42
N LEU A 40 -13.76 6.50 -0.40
CA LEU A 40 -12.69 6.26 0.56
C LEU A 40 -13.15 6.43 2.00
N VAL A 41 -13.91 7.48 2.33
CA VAL A 41 -14.42 7.68 3.69
C VAL A 41 -15.21 6.47 4.17
N ARG A 42 -16.09 5.92 3.32
CA ARG A 42 -16.88 4.71 3.66
C ARG A 42 -15.99 3.47 3.74
N PHE A 43 -15.12 3.28 2.75
CA PHE A 43 -14.20 2.14 2.70
C PHE A 43 -13.26 2.12 3.92
N THR A 44 -12.75 3.28 4.33
CA THR A 44 -11.84 3.42 5.47
C THR A 44 -12.49 2.99 6.78
N VAL A 45 -13.79 3.27 6.99
CA VAL A 45 -14.51 2.80 8.19
C VAL A 45 -14.51 1.27 8.23
N ILE A 46 -14.97 0.63 7.15
CA ILE A 46 -15.05 -0.84 7.04
C ILE A 46 -13.65 -1.47 7.17
N TYR A 47 -12.67 -0.93 6.46
CA TYR A 47 -11.29 -1.38 6.50
C TYR A 47 -10.72 -1.30 7.93
N ASN A 48 -10.97 -0.19 8.64
CA ASN A 48 -10.48 -0.01 10.00
C ASN A 48 -11.12 -1.00 10.99
N GLU A 49 -12.43 -1.24 10.86
CA GLU A 49 -13.13 -2.24 11.67
C GLU A 49 -12.57 -3.65 11.43
N GLN A 50 -12.45 -4.06 10.16
CA GLN A 50 -11.93 -5.37 9.78
C GLN A 50 -10.46 -5.57 10.20
N MET A 51 -9.64 -4.52 10.09
CA MET A 51 -8.22 -4.57 10.44
C MET A 51 -7.94 -4.28 11.92
N ALA A 52 -8.95 -3.96 12.74
CA ALA A 52 -8.75 -3.52 14.12
C ALA A 52 -7.93 -4.52 14.95
N SER A 53 -8.22 -5.82 14.83
CA SER A 53 -7.45 -6.87 15.53
C SER A 53 -5.98 -6.88 15.11
N LYS A 54 -5.72 -6.78 13.80
CA LYS A 54 -4.36 -6.75 13.25
C LYS A 54 -3.59 -5.48 13.58
N LYS A 55 -4.28 -4.34 13.67
CA LYS A 55 -3.69 -3.09 14.16
C LYS A 55 -3.30 -3.20 15.64
N ARG A 56 -4.16 -3.76 16.49
CA ARG A 56 -3.81 -3.99 17.90
C ARG A 56 -2.60 -4.91 18.05
N GLU A 57 -2.56 -6.00 17.28
CA GLU A 57 -1.41 -6.91 17.24
C GLU A 57 -0.14 -6.19 16.79
N LEU A 58 -0.21 -5.42 15.69
CA LEU A 58 0.91 -4.66 15.15
C LEU A 58 1.53 -3.70 16.18
N PHE A 59 0.69 -2.96 16.89
CA PHE A 59 1.11 -1.92 17.83
C PHE A 59 1.30 -2.42 19.28
N SER A 60 1.10 -3.71 19.53
CA SER A 60 1.19 -4.30 20.88
C SER A 60 2.57 -4.11 21.54
N ASN A 61 3.63 -4.01 20.73
CA ASN A 61 5.00 -3.94 21.21
C ASN A 61 5.55 -2.50 21.29
N LEU A 62 4.72 -1.47 21.09
CA LEU A 62 5.16 -0.07 21.11
C LEU A 62 5.87 0.31 22.43
N GLN A 63 5.43 -0.27 23.55
CA GLN A 63 6.00 0.03 24.86
C GLN A 63 7.45 -0.45 25.02
N GLU A 64 7.92 -1.40 24.19
CA GLU A 64 9.33 -1.83 24.15
C GLU A 64 10.27 -0.70 23.72
N PHE A 65 9.75 0.34 23.05
CA PHE A 65 10.52 1.50 22.58
C PHE A 65 10.46 2.68 23.56
N ALA A 66 9.87 2.50 24.74
CA ALA A 66 9.89 3.52 25.78
C ALA A 66 11.32 3.75 26.30
N GLY A 67 11.66 5.01 26.55
CA GLY A 67 12.96 5.35 27.14
C GLY A 67 13.09 4.91 28.60
N PRO A 68 14.24 5.14 29.26
CA PRO A 68 14.46 4.78 30.66
C PRO A 68 13.43 5.37 31.65
N SER A 69 12.78 6.47 31.28
CA SER A 69 11.69 7.09 32.05
C SER A 69 10.33 6.39 31.91
N GLY A 70 10.24 5.33 31.11
CA GLY A 70 8.98 4.66 30.75
C GLY A 70 8.10 5.44 29.77
N LYS A 71 8.51 6.65 29.35
CA LYS A 71 7.77 7.47 28.38
C LYS A 71 8.09 7.05 26.95
N LEU A 72 7.04 6.84 26.14
CA LEU A 72 7.12 6.63 24.70
C LEU A 72 7.01 7.97 23.97
N SER A 73 7.94 8.25 23.05
CA SER A 73 7.83 9.36 22.10
C SER A 73 7.51 8.79 20.72
N LEU A 74 6.30 9.02 20.24
CA LEU A 74 5.81 8.53 18.95
C LEU A 74 5.73 9.69 17.95
N LEU A 75 6.30 9.49 16.77
CA LEU A 75 6.09 10.34 15.61
C LEU A 75 5.26 9.55 14.60
N GLU A 76 4.02 9.97 14.37
CA GLU A 76 3.19 9.42 13.32
C GLU A 76 3.39 10.24 12.04
N VAL A 77 3.94 9.60 11.01
CA VAL A 77 4.08 10.20 9.68
C VAL A 77 3.01 9.60 8.79
N GLY A 78 2.06 10.42 8.36
CA GLY A 78 1.04 9.99 7.41
C GLY A 78 1.67 9.59 6.07
N CYS A 79 1.27 8.40 5.60
CA CYS A 79 1.55 7.81 4.28
C CYS A 79 1.96 8.77 3.17
N GLY A 80 0.99 9.63 2.85
CA GLY A 80 0.94 10.31 1.55
C GLY A 80 1.30 9.37 0.40
N THR A 81 1.74 9.96 -0.70
CA THR A 81 2.36 9.25 -1.82
C THR A 81 3.89 9.38 -1.81
N GLY A 82 4.47 9.92 -0.73
CA GLY A 82 5.89 10.28 -0.70
C GLY A 82 6.25 11.44 -1.63
N ALA A 83 5.26 12.21 -2.13
CA ALA A 83 5.46 13.31 -3.10
C ALA A 83 6.49 14.37 -2.68
N ASN A 84 6.76 14.48 -1.37
CA ASN A 84 7.72 15.42 -0.81
C ASN A 84 9.17 14.93 -0.89
N PHE A 85 9.41 13.62 -1.01
CA PHE A 85 10.76 13.04 -0.97
C PHE A 85 11.68 13.58 -2.08
N LYS A 86 11.10 13.95 -3.24
CA LYS A 86 11.85 14.55 -4.34
C LYS A 86 12.47 15.93 -4.02
N PHE A 87 11.99 16.59 -2.97
CA PHE A 87 12.51 17.88 -2.52
C PHE A 87 13.53 17.75 -1.39
N TYR A 88 13.79 16.54 -0.90
CA TYR A 88 14.74 16.32 0.19
C TYR A 88 16.17 16.31 -0.37
N PRO A 89 17.12 16.98 0.28
CA PRO A 89 18.52 16.89 -0.08
C PRO A 89 19.02 15.44 -0.15
N PRO A 90 19.97 15.12 -1.06
CA PRO A 90 20.61 13.81 -1.08
C PRO A 90 21.18 13.45 0.29
N GLY A 91 20.96 12.21 0.73
CA GLY A 91 21.44 11.72 2.03
C GLY A 91 20.54 12.02 3.23
N CYS A 92 19.42 12.74 3.06
CA CYS A 92 18.43 12.91 4.11
C CYS A 92 17.86 11.56 4.59
N ARG A 93 17.77 11.40 5.92
CA ARG A 93 17.15 10.25 6.57
C ARG A 93 15.83 10.69 7.20
N VAL A 94 14.77 9.93 6.94
CA VAL A 94 13.45 10.16 7.53
C VAL A 94 13.28 9.49 8.90
N LEU A 95 14.14 8.51 9.23
CA LEU A 95 14.12 7.79 10.49
C LEU A 95 15.41 8.04 11.28
N ARG A 96 15.27 8.47 12.53
CA ARG A 96 16.40 8.64 13.46
C ARG A 96 17.02 7.28 13.84
N PRO A 97 18.31 7.22 14.25
CA PRO A 97 18.87 6.02 14.85
C PRO A 97 18.02 5.50 16.01
N GLY A 98 17.74 4.20 16.04
CA GLY A 98 16.86 3.57 17.03
C GLY A 98 15.37 3.87 16.86
N GLY A 99 14.97 4.66 15.86
CA GLY A 99 13.57 4.85 15.50
C GLY A 99 12.99 3.58 14.86
N ALA A 100 11.72 3.29 15.13
CA ALA A 100 10.97 2.21 14.51
C ALA A 100 10.01 2.75 13.45
N PHE A 101 10.00 2.13 12.28
CA PHE A 101 9.04 2.37 11.20
C PHE A 101 8.04 1.20 11.18
N TYR A 102 6.79 1.48 11.54
CA TYR A 102 5.69 0.52 11.46
C TYR A 102 4.98 0.64 10.11
N PHE A 103 4.64 -0.50 9.51
CA PHE A 103 3.96 -0.56 8.22
C PHE A 103 2.84 -1.59 8.23
N MET A 104 1.80 -1.32 7.45
CA MET A 104 0.71 -2.21 7.10
C MET A 104 0.24 -1.79 5.71
N GLU A 105 0.50 -2.62 4.71
CA GLU A 105 0.27 -2.26 3.30
C GLU A 105 -0.32 -3.46 2.56
N HIS A 106 -1.23 -3.18 1.64
CA HIS A 106 -1.61 -4.12 0.60
C HIS A 106 -0.41 -4.38 -0.33
N VAL A 107 -0.25 -5.62 -0.79
CA VAL A 107 0.85 -6.00 -1.68
C VAL A 107 0.41 -7.03 -2.72
N ALA A 108 1.32 -7.37 -3.65
CA ALA A 108 1.11 -8.48 -4.57
C ALA A 108 0.87 -9.82 -3.83
N ALA A 109 -0.05 -10.63 -4.35
CA ALA A 109 -0.22 -12.02 -3.96
C ALA A 109 0.98 -12.87 -4.43
N GLU A 110 1.10 -14.07 -3.89
CA GLU A 110 2.13 -15.03 -4.33
C GLU A 110 1.98 -15.37 -5.81
N CYS A 111 3.11 -15.45 -6.52
CA CYS A 111 3.18 -15.56 -7.98
C CYS A 111 2.40 -16.74 -8.56
N SER A 112 2.27 -17.82 -7.79
CA SER A 112 1.59 -19.07 -8.15
C SER A 112 0.06 -19.02 -7.97
N THR A 113 -0.49 -17.92 -7.43
CA THR A 113 -1.92 -17.82 -7.11
C THR A 113 -2.72 -17.18 -8.23
N TRP A 114 -4.00 -17.58 -8.34
CA TRP A 114 -4.97 -16.90 -9.21
C TRP A 114 -5.19 -15.43 -8.84
N ASN A 115 -5.00 -15.09 -7.56
CA ASN A 115 -5.09 -13.72 -7.12
C ASN A 115 -4.00 -12.86 -7.80
N TYR A 116 -2.76 -13.34 -7.83
CA TYR A 116 -1.67 -12.65 -8.52
C TYR A 116 -1.91 -12.53 -10.03
N PHE A 117 -2.48 -13.56 -10.65
CA PHE A 117 -2.90 -13.49 -12.05
C PHE A 117 -3.89 -12.35 -12.29
N TRP A 118 -4.95 -12.23 -11.48
CA TRP A 118 -5.94 -11.16 -11.65
C TRP A 118 -5.42 -9.78 -11.25
N GLN A 119 -4.57 -9.70 -10.22
CA GLN A 119 -3.84 -8.47 -9.90
C GLN A 119 -3.08 -7.97 -11.12
N GLN A 120 -2.34 -8.83 -11.81
CA GLN A 120 -1.62 -8.44 -13.04
C GLN A 120 -2.56 -7.97 -14.14
N VAL A 121 -3.67 -8.66 -14.38
CA VAL A 121 -4.63 -8.31 -15.44
C VAL A 121 -5.30 -6.96 -15.17
N LEU A 122 -5.66 -6.70 -13.91
CA LEU A 122 -6.46 -5.54 -13.51
C LEU A 122 -5.63 -4.31 -13.09
N ASP A 123 -4.33 -4.48 -12.80
CA ASP A 123 -3.43 -3.41 -12.33
C ASP A 123 -3.52 -2.11 -13.15
N PRO A 124 -3.53 -2.12 -14.50
CA PRO A 124 -3.61 -0.87 -15.26
C PRO A 124 -4.90 -0.09 -15.03
N ALA A 125 -6.04 -0.78 -15.00
CA ALA A 125 -7.32 -0.15 -14.70
C ALA A 125 -7.37 0.30 -13.24
N TRP A 126 -6.84 -0.53 -12.33
CA TRP A 126 -6.78 -0.23 -10.91
C TRP A 126 -5.99 1.04 -10.61
N HIS A 127 -4.83 1.21 -11.24
CA HIS A 127 -3.99 2.39 -11.07
C HIS A 127 -4.73 3.69 -11.45
N LEU A 128 -5.60 3.64 -12.47
CA LEU A 128 -6.41 4.78 -12.89
C LEU A 128 -7.59 5.07 -11.95
N LEU A 129 -8.20 4.03 -11.38
CA LEU A 129 -9.42 4.12 -10.56
C LEU A 129 -9.12 4.40 -9.07
N PHE A 130 -7.99 3.92 -8.56
CA PHE A 130 -7.63 3.97 -7.13
C PHE A 130 -6.41 4.86 -6.87
N ASP A 131 -6.39 6.04 -7.50
CA ASP A 131 -5.41 7.11 -7.26
C ASP A 131 -3.95 6.65 -7.32
N GLY A 132 -3.60 5.82 -8.32
CA GLY A 132 -2.25 5.33 -8.52
C GLY A 132 -1.83 4.15 -7.64
N CYS A 133 -2.78 3.50 -6.95
CA CYS A 133 -2.52 2.24 -6.26
C CYS A 133 -2.00 1.18 -7.26
N ASN A 134 -1.07 0.32 -6.83
CA ASN A 134 -0.47 -0.73 -7.66
C ASN A 134 -0.72 -2.07 -7.00
N LEU A 135 -1.51 -2.92 -7.66
CA LEU A 135 -1.94 -4.23 -7.18
C LEU A 135 -0.79 -5.24 -7.11
N THR A 136 0.20 -5.06 -7.98
CA THR A 136 1.36 -5.95 -8.14
C THR A 136 2.60 -5.45 -7.39
N ARG A 137 2.43 -4.50 -6.47
CA ARG A 137 3.54 -3.90 -5.72
C ARG A 137 4.11 -4.88 -4.71
N GLU A 138 5.42 -5.09 -4.78
CA GLU A 138 6.17 -5.96 -3.87
C GLU A 138 7.00 -5.13 -2.88
N SER A 139 6.35 -4.26 -2.10
CA SER A 139 7.04 -3.30 -1.21
C SER A 139 7.92 -3.99 -0.15
N TRP A 140 7.61 -5.24 0.23
CA TRP A 140 8.43 -6.04 1.13
C TRP A 140 9.87 -6.21 0.63
N LYS A 141 10.09 -6.34 -0.69
CA LYS A 141 11.44 -6.48 -1.25
C LYS A 141 12.28 -5.24 -1.00
N ALA A 142 11.67 -4.05 -0.94
CA ALA A 142 12.37 -2.82 -0.60
C ALA A 142 12.72 -2.78 0.90
N LEU A 143 11.85 -3.28 1.76
CA LEU A 143 12.09 -3.39 3.20
C LEU A 143 13.21 -4.40 3.52
N GLU A 144 13.25 -5.54 2.82
CA GLU A 144 14.29 -6.57 2.97
C GLU A 144 15.65 -6.08 2.48
N ARG A 145 15.68 -5.30 1.39
CA ARG A 145 16.91 -4.69 0.87
C ARG A 145 17.38 -3.49 1.68
N ALA A 146 16.51 -2.90 2.48
CA ALA A 146 16.88 -1.77 3.33
C ALA A 146 17.73 -2.24 4.51
N SER A 147 18.83 -1.54 4.78
CA SER A 147 19.76 -1.83 5.88
C SER A 147 19.22 -1.34 7.23
N PHE A 148 18.09 -1.91 7.65
CA PHE A 148 17.53 -1.79 8.99
C PHE A 148 18.31 -2.68 9.97
N SER A 149 18.48 -2.26 11.21
CA SER A 149 19.10 -3.06 12.27
C SER A 149 18.24 -4.23 12.70
N LYS A 150 16.91 -4.12 12.54
CA LYS A 150 15.93 -5.17 12.79
C LYS A 150 14.76 -5.03 11.82
N LEU A 151 14.30 -6.14 11.23
CA LEU A 151 13.09 -6.19 10.42
C LEU A 151 12.20 -7.33 10.93
N LYS A 152 10.99 -6.99 11.40
CA LYS A 152 9.93 -7.95 11.66
C LYS A 152 8.86 -7.75 10.59
N LEU A 153 8.77 -8.68 9.65
CA LEU A 153 7.85 -8.62 8.52
C LEU A 153 7.00 -9.89 8.51
N GLN A 154 5.70 -9.74 8.27
CA GLN A 154 4.78 -10.85 8.13
C GLN A 154 3.84 -10.61 6.94
N HIS A 155 3.61 -11.66 6.15
CA HIS A 155 2.56 -11.71 5.15
C HIS A 155 1.27 -12.20 5.78
N ILE A 156 0.15 -11.54 5.49
CA ILE A 156 -1.18 -11.93 5.95
C ILE A 156 -2.19 -11.84 4.80
N GLN A 157 -3.26 -12.60 4.92
CA GLN A 157 -4.48 -12.37 4.16
C GLN A 157 -5.41 -11.50 5.01
N ALA A 158 -5.57 -10.23 4.63
CA ALA A 158 -6.45 -9.32 5.33
C ALA A 158 -7.91 -9.81 5.25
N PRO A 159 -8.70 -9.65 6.34
CA PRO A 159 -10.11 -10.04 6.39
C PRO A 159 -11.00 -9.03 5.64
N LEU A 160 -10.62 -8.71 4.40
CA LEU A 160 -11.35 -7.81 3.51
C LEU A 160 -12.21 -8.61 2.53
N SER A 161 -13.34 -8.05 2.12
CA SER A 161 -14.24 -8.67 1.14
C SER A 161 -13.70 -8.62 -0.29
N TRP A 162 -12.67 -7.83 -0.56
CA TRP A 162 -12.07 -7.66 -1.89
C TRP A 162 -10.80 -8.47 -2.07
N GLU A 163 -10.90 -9.58 -2.80
CA GLU A 163 -9.83 -10.57 -2.95
C GLU A 163 -8.50 -9.99 -3.44
N LEU A 164 -8.56 -9.09 -4.43
CA LEU A 164 -7.37 -8.46 -5.05
C LEU A 164 -6.52 -7.67 -4.07
N VAL A 165 -7.12 -7.19 -2.98
CA VAL A 165 -6.43 -6.40 -1.96
C VAL A 165 -6.24 -7.14 -0.65
N ARG A 166 -6.63 -8.41 -0.53
CA ARG A 166 -6.39 -9.19 0.70
C ARG A 166 -4.92 -9.41 1.02
N PRO A 167 -4.01 -9.68 0.06
CA PRO A 167 -2.61 -9.87 0.40
C PRO A 167 -2.03 -8.59 1.00
N HIS A 168 -1.53 -8.69 2.22
CA HIS A 168 -0.95 -7.58 2.94
C HIS A 168 0.38 -8.01 3.57
N ILE A 169 1.26 -7.04 3.76
CA ILE A 169 2.35 -7.13 4.72
C ILE A 169 2.07 -6.22 5.90
N TYR A 170 2.54 -6.61 7.07
CA TYR A 170 2.56 -5.74 8.23
C TYR A 170 3.74 -6.09 9.14
N GLY A 171 4.17 -5.11 9.93
CA GLY A 171 5.30 -5.26 10.83
C GLY A 171 6.03 -3.96 11.10
N TYR A 172 7.27 -4.08 11.55
CA TYR A 172 8.10 -2.92 11.83
C TYR A 172 9.57 -3.15 11.49
N ALA A 173 10.27 -2.05 11.22
CA ALA A 173 11.71 -2.03 10.97
C ALA A 173 12.38 -1.00 11.89
N VAL A 174 13.55 -1.32 12.45
CA VAL A 174 14.32 -0.43 13.33
C VAL A 174 15.57 0.04 12.58
N LYS A 175 15.91 1.34 12.68
CA LYS A 175 17.13 1.87 12.05
C LYS A 175 18.41 1.39 12.71
#